data_AF-A0A7C8I0I3-F1
#
_entry.id   AF-A0A7C8I0I3-F1
#
_cell.length_a   1.000
_cell.length_b   1.000
_cell.length_c   1.000
_cell.angle_alpha   90.00
_cell.angle_beta   90.00
_cell.angle_gamma   90.00
#
_symmetry.space_group_name_H-M   'P 1'
#
loop_
_entity.id
_entity.type
_entity.pdbx_description
1 polymer ?
#
loop_
_entity_poly.entity_id
_entity_poly.type
_entity_poly.pdbx_seq_one_letter_code
_entity_poly.pdbx_strand_id
1 'polypeptide(L)'
;MKEILDGPGIPSILPRTSASSWFKPLTSRVDFDVPKRWLQLCSSLHKCHRLIEEVGPSRLIDCNARVIIPTGQTANSAYVTLSYVWGSSAKDDTASIPALETTSWILPEELPKTIEDAITVTQELGYRYLWVDKYCIDQSRSEDFISQVQQMDLIYRNSVLTIIDAAGHDPFKGLPGVRPDSRSPIQPSVSVGDYELYSTMHRPEWDIKTSRWSTRAWTYQEGLLSRRRLIFTAQQMYFECQGVYCKEALDFPTDGLQELHLDSPKKGHSLHEDFRRANGMGVFPFRLIGANVWEIYARMTEYSGRSLTRDDDILNGILGLFRYTGRTRYPIINLWGLPYRL
;
A
#
# COMPACT_ATOMS: atom_id res chain seq x y z
N MET A 1 -22.29 12.04 16.44
CA MET A 1 -21.40 12.69 15.45
C MET A 1 -19.96 12.18 15.54
N LYS A 2 -19.36 12.08 16.74
CA LYS A 2 -17.99 11.55 16.91
C LYS A 2 -17.83 10.09 16.45
N GLU A 3 -18.77 9.19 16.74
CA GLU A 3 -18.77 7.80 16.22
C GLU A 3 -18.93 7.67 14.70
N ILE A 4 -19.50 8.68 14.02
CA ILE A 4 -19.66 8.67 12.55
C ILE A 4 -18.34 9.07 11.87
N LEU A 5 -17.55 9.92 12.52
CA LEU A 5 -16.25 10.41 12.03
C LEU A 5 -15.10 9.49 12.46
N ASP A 6 -15.17 8.94 13.68
CA ASP A 6 -14.13 8.14 14.33
C ASP A 6 -14.50 6.65 14.45
N GLY A 7 -15.46 6.16 13.66
CA GLY A 7 -15.89 4.76 13.63
C GLY A 7 -15.85 4.15 12.23
N PRO A 8 -16.41 2.95 12.01
CA PRO A 8 -16.47 2.32 10.68
C PRO A 8 -17.24 3.14 9.62
N GLY A 9 -17.88 4.24 10.05
CA GLY A 9 -18.84 5.01 9.28
C GLY A 9 -20.18 4.28 9.21
N ILE A 10 -21.23 5.01 8.85
CA ILE A 10 -22.53 4.40 8.54
C ILE A 10 -22.49 4.09 7.05
N PRO A 11 -22.56 2.81 6.64
CA PRO A 11 -22.71 2.47 5.23
C PRO A 11 -23.95 3.18 4.69
N SER A 12 -23.77 3.97 3.65
CA SER A 12 -24.91 4.59 2.98
C SER A 12 -25.54 3.58 2.05
N ILE A 13 -26.84 3.71 1.86
CA ILE A 13 -27.58 2.90 0.90
C ILE A 13 -27.84 3.76 -0.33
N LEU A 14 -27.42 3.28 -1.49
CA LEU A 14 -27.57 4.00 -2.75
C LEU A 14 -28.45 3.22 -3.73
N PRO A 15 -29.40 3.89 -4.42
CA PRO A 15 -30.15 3.26 -5.48
C PRO A 15 -29.28 3.10 -6.73
N ARG A 16 -29.32 1.91 -7.33
CA ARG A 16 -28.82 1.72 -8.68
C ARG A 16 -29.78 2.38 -9.66
N THR A 17 -29.37 3.50 -10.24
CA THR A 17 -30.10 4.16 -11.34
C THR A 17 -29.23 4.14 -12.58
N SER A 18 -29.82 4.20 -13.78
CA SER A 18 -29.07 4.32 -15.04
C SER A 18 -28.15 5.55 -15.10
N ALA A 19 -28.36 6.54 -14.21
CA ALA A 19 -27.59 7.77 -14.11
C ALA A 19 -26.43 7.72 -13.08
N SER A 20 -26.35 6.72 -12.19
CA SER A 20 -25.31 6.62 -11.15
C SER A 20 -24.12 5.77 -11.60
N SER A 21 -23.36 6.25 -12.61
CA SER A 21 -22.15 5.59 -13.14
C SER A 21 -20.99 5.44 -12.12
N TRP A 22 -21.07 6.17 -11.01
CA TRP A 22 -20.06 6.26 -9.96
C TRP A 22 -20.23 5.20 -8.85
N PHE A 23 -21.38 4.52 -8.81
CA PHE A 23 -21.60 3.39 -7.89
C PHE A 23 -21.52 2.08 -8.68
N LYS A 24 -20.67 1.16 -8.23
CA LYS A 24 -20.55 -0.18 -8.81
C LYS A 24 -20.75 -1.22 -7.69
N PRO A 25 -21.76 -2.10 -7.82
CA PRO A 25 -21.88 -3.24 -6.94
C PRO A 25 -20.58 -4.04 -6.92
N LEU A 26 -20.16 -4.44 -5.72
CA LEU A 26 -18.98 -5.25 -5.53
C LEU A 26 -19.27 -6.67 -6.01
N THR A 27 -18.42 -7.17 -6.89
CA THR A 27 -18.46 -8.55 -7.37
C THR A 27 -17.62 -9.46 -6.48
N SER A 28 -17.79 -10.78 -6.62
CA SER A 28 -17.02 -11.77 -5.87
C SER A 28 -15.54 -11.80 -6.25
N ARG A 29 -15.22 -11.46 -7.51
CA ARG A 29 -13.87 -11.21 -8.01
C ARG A 29 -13.70 -9.72 -8.30
N VAL A 30 -12.54 -9.16 -7.96
CA VAL A 30 -12.15 -7.78 -8.26
C VAL A 30 -12.11 -7.58 -9.78
N ASP A 31 -12.66 -6.45 -10.23
CA ASP A 31 -12.42 -5.92 -11.57
C ASP A 31 -11.06 -5.19 -11.59
N PHE A 32 -10.05 -5.81 -12.22
CA PHE A 32 -8.70 -5.25 -12.31
C PHE A 32 -8.58 -4.04 -13.25
N ASP A 33 -9.63 -3.69 -14.00
CA ASP A 33 -9.63 -2.44 -14.76
C ASP A 33 -9.89 -1.22 -13.86
N VAL A 34 -10.56 -1.40 -12.72
CA VAL A 34 -10.72 -0.36 -11.69
C VAL A 34 -9.36 0.17 -11.18
N PRO A 35 -8.44 -0.65 -10.63
CA PRO A 35 -7.16 -0.16 -10.14
C PRO A 35 -6.23 0.31 -11.26
N LYS A 36 -6.33 -0.23 -12.48
CA LYS A 36 -5.62 0.34 -13.64
C LYS A 36 -6.05 1.77 -13.91
N ARG A 37 -7.37 2.06 -13.90
CA ARG A 37 -7.89 3.44 -14.06
C ARG A 37 -7.39 4.35 -12.95
N TRP A 38 -7.38 3.90 -11.69
CA TRP A 38 -6.86 4.70 -10.58
C TRP A 38 -5.35 5.00 -10.71
N LEU A 39 -4.56 4.03 -11.17
CA LEU A 39 -3.13 4.23 -11.46
C LEU A 39 -2.91 5.24 -12.60
N GLN A 40 -3.71 5.15 -13.66
CA GLN A 40 -3.66 6.09 -14.80
C GLN A 40 -4.03 7.50 -14.34
N LEU A 41 -5.11 7.64 -13.58
CA LEU A 41 -5.56 8.90 -13.01
C LEU A 41 -4.50 9.54 -12.11
N CYS A 42 -3.87 8.76 -11.23
CA CYS A 42 -2.76 9.23 -10.43
C CYS A 42 -1.58 9.68 -11.29
N SER A 43 -1.29 8.98 -12.39
CA SER A 43 -0.16 9.30 -13.26
C SER A 43 -0.41 10.55 -14.12
N SER A 44 -1.66 10.80 -14.51
CA SER A 44 -2.05 12.00 -15.27
C SER A 44 -2.14 13.26 -14.41
N LEU A 45 -2.54 13.12 -13.14
CA LEU A 45 -2.75 14.25 -12.23
C LEU A 45 -1.56 14.54 -11.32
N HIS A 46 -0.73 13.54 -11.02
CA HIS A 46 0.35 13.69 -10.02
C HIS A 46 1.68 13.11 -10.50
N LYS A 47 2.75 13.61 -9.88
CA LYS A 47 4.13 13.10 -10.07
C LYS A 47 4.45 11.87 -9.20
N CYS A 48 3.43 11.22 -8.63
CA CYS A 48 3.58 10.05 -7.76
C CYS A 48 4.16 8.82 -8.47
N HIS A 49 4.31 8.87 -9.81
CA HIS A 49 4.89 7.81 -10.62
C HIS A 49 6.38 7.98 -10.92
N ARG A 50 6.93 9.19 -10.81
CA ARG A 50 8.31 9.51 -11.23
C ARG A 50 9.35 8.90 -10.30
N LEU A 51 10.24 8.06 -10.82
CA LEU A 51 11.37 7.52 -10.04
C LEU A 51 12.19 8.66 -9.43
N ILE A 52 12.63 8.46 -8.19
CA ILE A 52 13.32 9.50 -7.40
C ILE A 52 14.82 9.21 -7.35
N GLU A 53 15.19 7.95 -7.20
CA GLU A 53 16.58 7.48 -7.11
C GLU A 53 16.74 6.18 -7.91
N GLU A 54 17.90 5.96 -8.53
CA GLU A 54 18.27 4.70 -9.20
C GLU A 54 18.75 3.65 -8.18
N VAL A 55 18.04 3.54 -7.05
CA VAL A 55 18.29 2.55 -6.01
C VAL A 55 17.06 1.65 -5.93
N GLY A 56 17.28 0.34 -5.95
CA GLY A 56 16.21 -0.65 -5.95
C GLY A 56 16.63 -1.91 -5.20
N PRO A 57 15.72 -2.88 -5.10
CA PRO A 57 16.03 -4.14 -4.43
C PRO A 57 17.14 -4.90 -5.17
N SER A 58 17.88 -5.75 -4.47
CA SER A 58 18.90 -6.60 -5.10
C SER A 58 18.29 -7.70 -5.98
N ARG A 59 17.08 -8.15 -5.64
CA ARG A 59 16.36 -9.23 -6.31
C ARG A 59 14.89 -8.91 -6.49
N LEU A 60 14.28 -9.53 -7.50
CA LEU A 60 12.86 -9.43 -7.81
C LEU A 60 12.32 -10.81 -8.20
N ILE A 61 11.04 -11.05 -7.91
CA ILE A 61 10.28 -12.16 -8.47
C ILE A 61 9.85 -11.77 -9.88
N ASP A 62 10.23 -12.58 -10.86
CA ASP A 62 9.61 -12.58 -12.18
C ASP A 62 8.30 -13.39 -12.11
N CYS A 63 7.17 -12.69 -12.09
CA CYS A 63 5.85 -13.30 -11.94
C CYS A 63 5.50 -14.24 -13.10
N ASN A 64 6.04 -14.01 -14.30
CA ASN A 64 5.72 -14.82 -15.48
C ASN A 64 6.49 -16.13 -15.47
N ALA A 65 7.77 -16.09 -15.11
CA ALA A 65 8.61 -17.28 -15.04
C ALA A 65 8.58 -17.96 -13.66
N ARG A 66 7.98 -17.32 -12.64
CA ARG A 66 7.94 -17.77 -11.24
C ARG A 66 9.34 -18.08 -10.68
N VAL A 67 10.28 -17.19 -10.96
CA VAL A 67 11.66 -17.27 -10.49
C VAL A 67 12.07 -15.98 -9.80
N ILE A 68 12.98 -16.07 -8.85
CA ILE A 68 13.69 -14.94 -8.27
C ILE A 68 14.93 -14.68 -9.10
N ILE A 69 15.13 -13.44 -9.53
CA ILE A 69 16.26 -13.02 -10.35
C ILE A 69 16.94 -11.78 -9.75
N PRO A 70 18.24 -11.58 -10.01
CA PRO A 70 18.93 -10.34 -9.69
C PRO A 70 18.32 -9.16 -10.46
N THR A 71 18.13 -8.02 -9.80
CA THR A 71 17.53 -6.82 -10.42
C THR A 71 18.32 -6.32 -11.63
N GLY A 72 19.64 -6.54 -11.67
CA GLY A 72 20.48 -6.20 -12.83
C GLY A 72 20.06 -6.88 -14.14
N GLN A 73 19.29 -7.97 -14.07
CA GLN A 73 18.75 -8.69 -15.24
C GLN A 73 17.38 -8.17 -15.71
N THR A 74 16.80 -7.17 -15.03
CA THR A 74 15.44 -6.68 -15.31
C THR A 74 15.37 -5.52 -16.30
N ALA A 75 16.51 -5.09 -16.86
CA ALA A 75 16.59 -3.91 -17.74
C ALA A 75 15.95 -2.64 -17.13
N ASN A 76 16.12 -2.43 -15.81
CA ASN A 76 15.50 -1.34 -15.05
C ASN A 76 13.97 -1.30 -15.15
N SER A 77 13.34 -2.46 -15.29
CA SER A 77 11.88 -2.56 -15.36
C SER A 77 11.22 -2.16 -14.04
N ALA A 78 10.05 -1.57 -14.16
CA ALA A 78 9.16 -1.27 -13.05
C ALA A 78 8.78 -2.54 -12.27
N TYR A 79 8.72 -2.42 -10.94
CA TYR A 79 8.29 -3.48 -10.04
C TYR A 79 7.20 -3.02 -9.08
N VAL A 80 6.42 -3.97 -8.59
CA VAL A 80 5.41 -3.84 -7.54
C VAL A 80 6.00 -4.38 -6.23
N THR A 81 5.56 -3.88 -5.08
CA THR A 81 5.96 -4.39 -3.75
C THR A 81 4.76 -4.99 -3.03
N LEU A 82 4.97 -6.03 -2.23
CA LEU A 82 3.96 -6.58 -1.32
C LEU A 82 4.31 -6.27 0.13
N SER A 83 3.34 -5.75 0.88
CA SER A 83 3.39 -5.56 2.32
C SER A 83 2.26 -6.33 2.98
N TYR A 84 2.61 -7.28 3.85
CA TYR A 84 1.68 -8.25 4.44
C TYR A 84 2.20 -8.78 5.78
N VAL A 85 1.35 -9.50 6.52
CA VAL A 85 1.75 -10.13 7.78
C VAL A 85 2.23 -11.57 7.52
N TRP A 86 3.49 -11.86 7.84
CA TRP A 86 4.12 -13.18 7.60
C TRP A 86 3.49 -14.35 8.40
N GLY A 87 2.72 -14.07 9.46
CA GLY A 87 2.15 -15.08 10.35
C GLY A 87 3.12 -15.59 11.43
N SER A 88 2.63 -16.40 12.37
CA SER A 88 3.39 -16.89 13.54
C SER A 88 4.38 -18.02 13.23
N SER A 89 4.15 -18.78 12.16
CA SER A 89 5.02 -19.89 11.72
C SER A 89 6.30 -19.43 11.02
N ALA A 90 6.45 -18.13 10.76
CA ALA A 90 7.63 -17.57 10.10
C ALA A 90 8.91 -17.59 10.96
N LYS A 91 8.86 -18.12 12.20
CA LYS A 91 10.03 -18.26 13.07
C LYS A 91 10.98 -19.39 12.65
N ASP A 92 10.51 -20.37 11.88
CA ASP A 92 11.30 -21.55 11.47
C ASP A 92 11.71 -21.57 9.99
N ASP A 93 11.25 -20.61 9.19
CA ASP A 93 11.43 -20.57 7.72
C ASP A 93 12.59 -19.64 7.31
N THR A 94 13.70 -19.63 8.06
CA THR A 94 14.93 -18.92 7.65
C THR A 94 15.66 -19.74 6.59
N ALA A 95 15.07 -19.86 5.41
CA ALA A 95 15.75 -20.44 4.27
C ALA A 95 16.82 -19.45 3.79
N SER A 96 18.08 -19.89 3.79
CA SER A 96 19.14 -19.17 3.09
C SER A 96 18.83 -19.25 1.60
N ILE A 97 18.61 -18.10 0.98
CA ILE A 97 18.47 -18.03 -0.46
C ILE A 97 19.89 -18.13 -1.02
N PRO A 98 20.17 -19.03 -1.98
CA PRO A 98 21.50 -19.12 -2.57
C PRO A 98 21.97 -17.75 -3.07
N ALA A 99 23.26 -17.46 -2.99
CA ALA A 99 23.82 -16.22 -3.53
C ALA A 99 23.55 -16.11 -5.04
N LEU A 100 22.42 -15.50 -5.41
CA LEU A 100 22.05 -15.21 -6.79
C LEU A 100 22.87 -14.02 -7.29
N GLU A 101 24.15 -14.22 -7.58
CA GLU A 101 24.94 -13.19 -8.29
C GLU A 101 24.70 -13.26 -9.81
N THR A 102 24.38 -14.45 -10.34
CA THR A 102 24.21 -14.67 -11.80
C THR A 102 23.09 -15.62 -12.20
N THR A 103 22.60 -16.46 -11.28
CA THR A 103 21.56 -17.46 -11.57
C THR A 103 20.18 -16.99 -11.13
N SER A 104 19.12 -17.65 -11.62
CA SER A 104 17.74 -17.52 -11.17
C SER A 104 17.38 -18.63 -10.19
N TRP A 105 16.49 -18.37 -9.23
CA TRP A 105 16.01 -19.37 -8.27
C TRP A 105 14.53 -19.62 -8.44
N ILE A 106 14.12 -20.88 -8.57
CA ILE A 106 12.72 -21.25 -8.80
C ILE A 106 11.96 -21.06 -7.49
N LEU A 107 10.82 -20.36 -7.55
CA LEU A 107 9.94 -20.25 -6.40
C LEU A 107 9.39 -21.63 -6.03
N PRO A 108 9.14 -21.89 -4.73
CA PRO A 108 8.42 -23.08 -4.30
C PRO A 108 7.12 -23.29 -5.09
N GLU A 109 6.78 -24.55 -5.34
CA GLU A 109 5.53 -24.91 -6.03
C GLU A 109 4.30 -24.39 -5.28
N GLU A 110 4.33 -24.49 -3.95
CA GLU A 110 3.31 -23.95 -3.07
C GLU A 110 3.82 -22.70 -2.35
N LEU A 111 3.28 -21.52 -2.72
CA LEU A 111 3.47 -20.30 -1.96
C LEU A 111 2.25 -20.02 -1.05
N PRO A 112 2.44 -19.25 0.04
CA PRO A 112 1.32 -18.68 0.77
C PRO A 112 0.36 -17.95 -0.16
N LYS A 113 -0.95 -18.13 0.04
CA LYS A 113 -2.00 -17.60 -0.85
C LYS A 113 -1.92 -16.09 -1.06
N THR A 114 -1.51 -15.32 -0.05
CA THR A 114 -1.34 -13.87 -0.18
C THR A 114 -0.27 -13.50 -1.20
N ILE A 115 0.77 -14.34 -1.34
CA ILE A 115 1.87 -14.13 -2.29
C ILE A 115 1.46 -14.56 -3.69
N GLU A 116 0.74 -15.69 -3.83
CA GLU A 116 0.13 -16.10 -5.11
C GLU A 116 -0.83 -15.04 -5.64
N ASP A 117 -1.68 -14.50 -4.76
CA ASP A 117 -2.60 -13.44 -5.14
C ASP A 117 -1.84 -12.16 -5.51
N ALA A 118 -0.75 -11.82 -4.82
CA ALA A 118 0.07 -10.66 -5.17
C ALA A 118 0.76 -10.82 -6.55
N ILE A 119 1.22 -12.03 -6.89
CA ILE A 119 1.73 -12.36 -8.23
C ILE A 119 0.62 -12.13 -9.26
N THR A 120 -0.58 -12.65 -8.99
CA THR A 120 -1.76 -12.50 -9.86
C THR A 120 -2.13 -11.02 -10.05
N VAL A 121 -2.23 -10.25 -8.98
CA VAL A 121 -2.53 -8.81 -9.00
C VAL A 121 -1.45 -8.07 -9.81
N THR A 122 -0.18 -8.41 -9.64
CA THR A 122 0.93 -7.78 -10.37
C THR A 122 0.78 -7.98 -11.88
N GLN A 123 0.48 -9.21 -12.30
CA GLN A 123 0.26 -9.55 -13.72
C GLN A 123 -1.00 -8.91 -14.28
N GLU A 124 -2.11 -8.95 -13.53
CA GLU A 124 -3.39 -8.35 -13.93
C GLU A 124 -3.28 -6.83 -14.10
N LEU A 125 -2.43 -6.16 -13.32
CA LEU A 125 -2.12 -4.74 -13.48
C LEU A 125 -1.16 -4.43 -14.65
N GLY A 126 -0.63 -5.46 -15.32
CA GLY A 126 0.28 -5.33 -16.47
C GLY A 126 1.76 -5.20 -16.09
N TYR A 127 2.15 -5.55 -14.86
CA TYR A 127 3.55 -5.56 -14.42
C TYR A 127 4.09 -6.99 -14.37
N ARG A 128 5.42 -7.12 -14.49
CA ARG A 128 6.11 -8.42 -14.47
C ARG A 128 6.80 -8.72 -13.16
N TYR A 129 7.32 -7.69 -12.50
CA TYR A 129 8.21 -7.88 -11.36
C TYR A 129 7.53 -7.53 -10.05
N LEU A 130 7.65 -8.44 -9.08
CA LEU A 130 7.15 -8.27 -7.72
C LEU A 130 8.31 -8.39 -6.75
N TRP A 131 8.33 -7.51 -5.76
CA TRP A 131 9.23 -7.60 -4.62
C TRP A 131 8.46 -8.06 -3.39
N VAL A 132 8.94 -9.13 -2.76
CA VAL A 132 8.41 -9.66 -1.50
C VAL A 132 9.59 -9.85 -0.56
N ASP A 133 9.59 -9.12 0.55
CA ASP A 133 10.64 -9.14 1.57
C ASP A 133 11.15 -10.54 1.93
N LYS A 134 10.24 -11.48 2.23
CA LYS A 134 10.55 -12.88 2.61
C LYS A 134 11.39 -13.61 1.56
N TYR A 135 11.21 -13.29 0.28
CA TYR A 135 11.82 -14.01 -0.85
C TYR A 135 12.92 -13.19 -1.55
N CYS A 136 12.88 -11.87 -1.50
CA CYS A 136 13.85 -11.03 -2.19
C CYS A 136 15.03 -10.66 -1.30
N ILE A 137 14.87 -10.72 0.03
CA ILE A 137 15.92 -10.53 1.02
C ILE A 137 16.39 -11.89 1.54
N ASP A 138 17.70 -12.11 1.59
CA ASP A 138 18.28 -13.25 2.29
C ASP A 138 18.07 -13.11 3.80
N GLN A 139 17.27 -14.00 4.39
CA GLN A 139 16.89 -13.93 5.80
C GLN A 139 17.97 -14.42 6.77
N SER A 140 19.13 -14.84 6.27
CA SER A 140 20.27 -15.35 7.06
C SER A 140 20.99 -14.28 7.90
N ARG A 141 20.56 -13.01 7.85
CA ARG A 141 21.23 -11.84 8.46
C ARG A 141 22.65 -11.60 7.93
N SER A 142 22.85 -11.91 6.66
CA SER A 142 24.06 -11.57 5.90
C SER A 142 24.22 -10.05 5.70
N GLU A 143 25.34 -9.62 5.11
CA GLU A 143 25.53 -8.22 4.72
C GLU A 143 24.45 -7.74 3.73
N ASP A 144 23.95 -8.63 2.87
CA ASP A 144 22.82 -8.36 1.96
C ASP A 144 21.54 -8.06 2.74
N PHE A 145 21.24 -8.82 3.80
CA PHE A 145 20.11 -8.53 4.70
C PHE A 145 20.20 -7.10 5.25
N ILE A 146 21.36 -6.74 5.82
CA ILE A 146 21.58 -5.42 6.41
C ILE A 146 21.40 -4.33 5.36
N SER A 147 22.01 -4.51 4.18
CA SER A 147 21.92 -3.57 3.06
C SER A 147 20.47 -3.37 2.59
N GLN A 148 19.73 -4.46 2.34
CA GLN A 148 18.33 -4.40 1.88
C GLN A 148 17.40 -3.79 2.94
N VAL A 149 17.55 -4.18 4.21
CA VAL A 149 16.77 -3.60 5.33
C VAL A 149 17.00 -2.10 5.42
N GLN A 150 18.25 -1.66 5.29
CA GLN A 150 18.58 -0.25 5.30
C GLN A 150 17.98 0.51 4.10
N GLN A 151 17.71 -0.16 2.99
CA GLN A 151 17.16 0.45 1.77
C GLN A 151 15.65 0.24 1.60
N MET A 152 14.95 -0.33 2.59
CA MET A 152 13.51 -0.60 2.50
C MET A 152 12.70 0.66 2.16
N ASP A 153 13.09 1.82 2.67
CA ASP A 153 12.46 3.09 2.31
C ASP A 153 12.50 3.35 0.81
N LEU A 154 13.67 3.17 0.19
CA LEU A 154 13.86 3.38 -1.23
C LEU A 154 13.16 2.31 -2.05
N ILE A 155 13.18 1.05 -1.63
CA ILE A 155 12.51 -0.06 -2.32
C ILE A 155 11.00 0.21 -2.42
N TYR A 156 10.34 0.52 -1.30
CA TYR A 156 8.90 0.82 -1.29
C TYR A 156 8.56 2.16 -1.97
N ARG A 157 9.44 3.16 -1.84
CA ARG A 157 9.23 4.46 -2.47
C ARG A 157 9.41 4.40 -3.98
N ASN A 158 10.35 3.62 -4.50
CA ASN A 158 10.62 3.50 -5.93
C ASN A 158 9.74 2.48 -6.64
N SER A 159 9.00 1.63 -5.92
CA SER A 159 8.02 0.74 -6.52
C SER A 159 6.94 1.53 -7.28
N VAL A 160 6.36 0.88 -8.29
CA VAL A 160 5.22 1.45 -9.00
C VAL A 160 4.01 1.51 -8.09
N LEU A 161 3.80 0.47 -7.30
CA LEU A 161 2.66 0.32 -6.43
C LEU A 161 3.05 -0.62 -5.30
N THR A 162 2.56 -0.36 -4.11
CA THR A 162 2.59 -1.32 -3.01
C THR A 162 1.23 -1.95 -2.83
N ILE A 163 1.16 -3.27 -3.00
CA ILE A 163 0.01 -4.08 -2.61
C ILE A 163 0.09 -4.25 -1.09
N ILE A 164 -1.01 -3.96 -0.39
CA ILE A 164 -1.11 -4.10 1.07
C ILE A 164 -2.23 -5.10 1.39
N ASP A 165 -1.88 -6.16 2.13
CA ASP A 165 -2.88 -7.04 2.75
C ASP A 165 -3.26 -6.48 4.14
N ALA A 166 -4.39 -5.77 4.20
CA ALA A 166 -4.96 -5.26 5.45
C ALA A 166 -6.10 -6.16 5.99
N ALA A 167 -6.37 -7.30 5.33
CA ALA A 167 -7.44 -8.22 5.70
C ALA A 167 -6.93 -9.49 6.39
N GLY A 168 -5.72 -9.93 6.02
CA GLY A 168 -5.07 -11.12 6.53
C GLY A 168 -4.51 -10.94 7.93
N HIS A 169 -4.65 -11.98 8.76
CA HIS A 169 -3.87 -12.12 9.99
C HIS A 169 -2.61 -12.95 9.78
N ASP A 170 -2.53 -13.67 8.66
CA ASP A 170 -1.49 -14.59 8.24
C ASP A 170 -1.52 -14.65 6.69
N PRO A 171 -0.47 -15.22 6.05
CA PRO A 171 -0.35 -15.16 4.59
C PRO A 171 -1.11 -16.27 3.85
N PHE A 172 -1.87 -17.10 4.56
CA PHE A 172 -2.52 -18.28 4.00
C PHE A 172 -3.97 -18.02 3.56
N LYS A 173 -4.57 -16.89 3.96
CA LYS A 173 -5.93 -16.52 3.55
C LYS A 173 -5.99 -15.99 2.12
N GLY A 174 -4.98 -15.24 1.69
CA GLY A 174 -4.99 -14.55 0.40
C GLY A 174 -5.62 -13.17 0.45
N LEU A 175 -5.52 -12.45 -0.66
CA LEU A 175 -6.05 -11.10 -0.86
C LEU A 175 -7.54 -11.17 -1.23
N PRO A 176 -8.46 -10.56 -0.44
CA PRO A 176 -9.89 -10.62 -0.69
C PRO A 176 -10.32 -10.13 -2.08
N GLY A 177 -11.02 -11.00 -2.81
CA GLY A 177 -11.56 -10.73 -4.15
C GLY A 177 -10.58 -10.97 -5.29
N VAL A 178 -9.32 -11.35 -5.06
CA VAL A 178 -8.41 -11.73 -6.16
C VAL A 178 -8.86 -13.05 -6.78
N ARG A 179 -9.18 -14.03 -5.94
CA ARG A 179 -9.88 -15.25 -6.34
C ARG A 179 -11.39 -15.06 -6.18
N PRO A 180 -12.22 -15.66 -7.05
CA PRO A 180 -13.67 -15.70 -6.84
C PRO A 180 -14.02 -16.15 -5.41
N ASP A 181 -15.00 -15.48 -4.81
CA ASP A 181 -15.59 -15.81 -3.50
C ASP A 181 -14.62 -15.78 -2.31
N SER A 182 -13.42 -15.20 -2.48
CA SER A 182 -12.45 -15.01 -1.39
C SER A 182 -12.75 -13.79 -0.51
N ARG A 183 -13.74 -12.97 -0.89
CA ARG A 183 -14.16 -11.76 -0.18
C ARG A 183 -15.26 -12.07 0.84
N SER A 184 -15.12 -11.55 2.06
CA SER A 184 -16.12 -11.68 3.10
C SER A 184 -16.07 -10.50 4.08
N PRO A 185 -17.21 -9.86 4.41
CA PRO A 185 -18.58 -10.21 4.00
C PRO A 185 -18.90 -9.83 2.54
N ILE A 186 -19.94 -10.46 1.98
CA ILE A 186 -20.57 -10.05 0.72
C ILE A 186 -21.25 -8.69 0.94
N GLN A 187 -21.22 -7.82 -0.07
CA GLN A 187 -21.87 -6.50 0.00
C GLN A 187 -23.37 -6.66 0.27
N PRO A 188 -23.89 -6.08 1.38
CA PRO A 188 -25.33 -6.10 1.63
C PRO A 188 -26.11 -5.34 0.57
N SER A 189 -27.21 -5.93 0.10
CA SER A 189 -28.17 -5.31 -0.81
C SER A 189 -29.62 -5.68 -0.45
N VAL A 190 -30.57 -4.85 -0.88
CA VAL A 190 -32.01 -5.08 -0.71
C VAL A 190 -32.79 -4.52 -1.91
N SER A 191 -33.86 -5.20 -2.31
CA SER A 191 -34.78 -4.70 -3.34
C SER A 191 -35.99 -4.03 -2.69
N VAL A 192 -36.29 -2.79 -3.08
CA VAL A 192 -37.46 -2.02 -2.60
C VAL A 192 -38.22 -1.48 -3.80
N GLY A 193 -39.33 -2.14 -4.17
CA GLY A 193 -40.03 -1.86 -5.42
C GLY A 193 -39.10 -2.10 -6.62
N ASP A 194 -39.00 -1.10 -7.51
CA ASP A 194 -38.13 -1.14 -8.69
C ASP A 194 -36.67 -0.73 -8.40
N TYR A 195 -36.33 -0.44 -7.13
CA TYR A 195 -35.01 0.00 -6.74
C TYR A 195 -34.19 -1.15 -6.13
N GLU A 196 -32.95 -1.25 -6.59
CA GLU A 196 -31.93 -2.07 -5.95
C GLU A 196 -31.01 -1.18 -5.13
N LEU A 197 -30.96 -1.46 -3.83
CA LEU A 197 -30.29 -0.66 -2.82
C LEU A 197 -29.05 -1.42 -2.34
N TYR A 198 -27.89 -0.76 -2.35
CA TYR A 198 -26.63 -1.38 -1.95
C TYR A 198 -25.90 -0.59 -0.87
N SER A 199 -25.26 -1.31 0.04
CA SER A 199 -24.35 -0.75 1.05
C SER A 199 -23.06 -0.24 0.41
N THR A 200 -22.62 0.98 0.75
CA THR A 200 -21.30 1.50 0.34
C THR A 200 -20.10 0.89 1.08
N MET A 201 -20.36 -0.15 1.89
CA MET A 201 -19.43 -0.80 2.81
C MET A 201 -18.86 0.16 3.86
N HIS A 202 -18.12 -0.38 4.84
CA HIS A 202 -17.43 0.44 5.83
C HIS A 202 -16.38 1.34 5.16
N ARG A 203 -15.97 2.37 5.89
CA ARG A 203 -14.81 3.19 5.56
C ARG A 203 -13.54 2.33 5.54
N PRO A 204 -12.86 2.16 4.39
CA PRO A 204 -11.63 1.38 4.33
C PRO A 204 -10.57 1.90 5.32
N GLU A 205 -10.57 3.20 5.61
CA GLU A 205 -9.60 3.79 6.53
C GLU A 205 -9.71 3.22 7.94
N TRP A 206 -10.92 2.87 8.38
CA TRP A 206 -11.15 2.22 9.65
C TRP A 206 -10.65 0.78 9.65
N ASP A 207 -11.02 0.01 8.62
CA ASP A 207 -10.59 -1.39 8.47
C ASP A 207 -9.05 -1.47 8.43
N ILE A 208 -8.40 -0.53 7.75
CA ILE A 208 -6.93 -0.48 7.67
C ILE A 208 -6.31 -0.12 9.01
N LYS A 209 -6.79 0.94 9.69
CA LYS A 209 -6.23 1.37 11.00
C LYS A 209 -6.37 0.31 12.08
N THR A 210 -7.44 -0.49 12.04
CA THR A 210 -7.73 -1.55 13.01
C THR A 210 -7.15 -2.91 12.60
N SER A 211 -6.58 -3.02 11.40
CA SER A 211 -6.00 -4.27 10.89
C SER A 211 -4.76 -4.71 11.69
N ARG A 212 -4.49 -6.02 11.70
CA ARG A 212 -3.23 -6.57 12.21
C ARG A 212 -2.02 -6.01 11.45
N TRP A 213 -2.18 -5.70 10.17
CA TRP A 213 -1.14 -5.07 9.37
C TRP A 213 -0.72 -3.72 9.97
N SER A 214 -1.67 -2.88 10.38
CA SER A 214 -1.37 -1.54 10.93
C SER A 214 -0.79 -1.57 12.34
N THR A 215 -0.87 -2.68 13.07
CA THR A 215 -0.24 -2.80 14.40
C THR A 215 1.23 -3.17 14.32
N ARG A 216 1.75 -3.58 13.17
CA ARG A 216 3.15 -4.02 13.01
C ARG A 216 4.08 -2.83 12.79
N ALA A 217 5.23 -2.84 13.46
CA ALA A 217 6.21 -1.76 13.33
C ALA A 217 6.81 -1.67 11.92
N TRP A 218 7.27 -2.80 11.36
CA TRP A 218 7.86 -2.86 10.01
C TRP A 218 6.95 -2.31 8.92
N THR A 219 5.66 -2.64 8.98
CA THR A 219 4.66 -2.17 8.00
C THR A 219 4.47 -0.65 8.01
N TYR A 220 4.96 0.05 9.05
CA TYR A 220 4.84 1.50 9.13
C TYR A 220 5.58 2.19 7.99
N GLN A 221 6.87 1.92 7.81
CA GLN A 221 7.64 2.54 6.74
C GLN A 221 7.23 2.02 5.37
N GLU A 222 6.84 0.74 5.27
CA GLU A 222 6.36 0.10 4.03
C GLU A 222 5.12 0.84 3.50
N GLY A 223 4.13 1.03 4.38
CA GLY A 223 2.98 1.88 4.10
C GLY A 223 3.40 3.31 3.85
N LEU A 224 3.95 4.00 4.86
CA LEU A 224 4.18 5.44 4.87
C LEU A 224 5.03 5.97 3.69
N LEU A 225 6.05 5.22 3.25
CA LEU A 225 6.99 5.68 2.21
C LEU A 225 6.59 5.26 0.79
N SER A 226 5.62 4.35 0.64
CA SER A 226 5.01 4.03 -0.64
C SER A 226 4.29 5.24 -1.25
N ARG A 227 4.49 5.51 -2.54
CA ARG A 227 3.85 6.67 -3.20
C ARG A 227 2.44 6.40 -3.70
N ARG A 228 2.17 5.13 -4.00
CA ARG A 228 0.90 4.58 -4.45
C ARG A 228 0.68 3.26 -3.73
N ARG A 229 -0.52 3.05 -3.23
CA ARG A 229 -0.89 1.87 -2.42
C ARG A 229 -2.19 1.31 -2.93
N LEU A 230 -2.23 0.00 -3.11
CA LEU A 230 -3.46 -0.74 -3.38
C LEU A 230 -3.69 -1.68 -2.21
N ILE A 231 -4.66 -1.32 -1.38
CA ILE A 231 -4.90 -1.94 -0.10
C ILE A 231 -6.14 -2.81 -0.22
N PHE A 232 -5.97 -4.08 0.12
CA PHE A 232 -7.07 -5.04 0.19
C PHE A 232 -7.55 -5.12 1.64
N THR A 233 -8.76 -4.63 1.88
CA THR A 233 -9.48 -4.90 3.14
C THR A 233 -10.36 -6.14 2.97
N ALA A 234 -10.96 -6.63 4.06
CA ALA A 234 -11.89 -7.76 3.99
C ALA A 234 -13.10 -7.47 3.08
N GLN A 235 -13.48 -6.20 2.99
CA GLN A 235 -14.72 -5.75 2.34
C GLN A 235 -14.50 -5.23 0.92
N GLN A 236 -13.41 -4.53 0.64
CA GLN A 236 -13.18 -3.88 -0.64
C GLN A 236 -11.72 -3.51 -0.86
N MET A 237 -11.38 -3.24 -2.11
CA MET A 237 -10.11 -2.64 -2.49
C MET A 237 -10.13 -1.11 -2.30
N TYR A 238 -9.01 -0.59 -1.85
CA TYR A 238 -8.80 0.82 -1.58
C TYR A 238 -7.47 1.27 -2.18
N PHE A 239 -7.50 2.27 -3.06
CA PHE A 239 -6.31 2.89 -3.60
C PHE A 239 -6.03 4.19 -2.88
N GLU A 240 -4.75 4.43 -2.57
CA GLU A 240 -4.32 5.72 -2.05
C GLU A 240 -2.94 6.09 -2.57
N CYS A 241 -2.84 7.29 -3.14
CA CYS A 241 -1.57 7.94 -3.44
C CYS A 241 -1.44 9.25 -2.64
N GLN A 242 -0.39 10.02 -2.93
CA GLN A 242 -0.15 11.31 -2.26
C GLN A 242 -1.16 12.40 -2.63
N GLY A 243 -2.02 12.19 -3.62
CA GLY A 243 -3.01 13.17 -4.09
C GLY A 243 -4.46 12.69 -3.95
N VAL A 244 -4.72 11.44 -4.35
CA VAL A 244 -6.07 10.86 -4.41
C VAL A 244 -6.21 9.60 -3.59
N TYR A 245 -7.45 9.29 -3.25
CA TYR A 245 -7.85 8.01 -2.73
C TYR A 245 -9.13 7.57 -3.42
N CYS A 246 -9.29 6.27 -3.63
CA CYS A 246 -10.43 5.68 -4.32
C CYS A 246 -10.82 4.39 -3.59
N LYS A 247 -12.12 4.10 -3.49
CA LYS A 247 -12.60 2.83 -2.92
C LYS A 247 -13.49 2.12 -3.92
N GLU A 248 -13.40 0.80 -3.99
CA GLU A 248 -14.04 -0.02 -5.02
C GLU A 248 -15.56 0.16 -5.07
N ALA A 249 -16.22 0.30 -3.91
CA ALA A 249 -17.68 0.48 -3.86
C ALA A 249 -18.14 1.85 -4.39
N LEU A 250 -17.24 2.84 -4.52
CA LEU A 250 -17.50 4.18 -5.03
C LEU A 250 -16.41 4.57 -6.05
N ASP A 251 -16.49 3.98 -7.25
CA ASP A 251 -15.61 4.28 -8.39
C ASP A 251 -16.04 5.61 -9.03
N PHE A 252 -15.67 6.74 -8.39
CA PHE A 252 -15.99 8.07 -8.90
C PHE A 252 -15.44 8.27 -10.33
N PRO A 253 -16.24 8.82 -11.26
CA PRO A 253 -15.83 9.12 -12.62
C PRO A 253 -14.56 9.94 -12.60
N THR A 254 -13.59 9.50 -13.40
CA THR A 254 -12.28 10.14 -13.56
C THR A 254 -12.42 11.62 -13.91
N ASP A 255 -13.44 11.99 -14.68
CA ASP A 255 -13.66 13.35 -15.18
C ASP A 255 -13.99 14.31 -14.03
N GLY A 256 -14.92 13.94 -13.15
CA GLY A 256 -15.26 14.76 -11.98
C GLY A 256 -14.09 14.88 -11.00
N LEU A 257 -13.27 13.83 -10.85
CA LEU A 257 -12.07 13.91 -10.04
C LEU A 257 -11.01 14.81 -10.69
N GLN A 258 -10.87 14.77 -12.02
CA GLN A 258 -9.94 15.60 -12.78
C GLN A 258 -10.29 17.08 -12.68
N GLU A 259 -11.58 17.44 -12.72
CA GLU A 259 -12.04 18.82 -12.48
C GLU A 259 -11.65 19.33 -11.09
N LEU A 260 -11.79 18.50 -10.04
CA LEU A 260 -11.36 18.84 -8.69
C LEU A 260 -9.84 18.96 -8.53
N HIS A 261 -9.08 18.45 -9.51
CA HIS A 261 -7.61 18.54 -9.59
C HIS A 261 -7.11 19.69 -10.46
N LEU A 262 -8.00 20.43 -11.15
CA LEU A 262 -7.60 21.65 -11.83
C LEU A 262 -7.08 22.64 -10.79
N ASP A 263 -5.85 23.10 -10.99
CA ASP A 263 -5.18 24.05 -10.11
C ASP A 263 -6.08 25.28 -9.93
N SER A 264 -6.32 25.67 -8.67
CA SER A 264 -6.70 27.05 -8.43
C SER A 264 -5.46 27.90 -8.74
N PRO A 265 -5.48 28.78 -9.76
CA PRO A 265 -4.27 29.49 -10.23
C PRO A 265 -3.57 30.33 -9.14
N LYS A 266 -4.25 30.55 -8.01
CA LYS A 266 -3.79 31.39 -6.90
C LYS A 266 -3.17 30.61 -5.74
N LYS A 267 -3.28 29.28 -5.69
CA LYS A 267 -3.00 28.49 -4.46
C LYS A 267 -1.89 27.45 -4.60
N GLY A 268 -1.57 26.97 -5.80
CA GLY A 268 -0.55 25.94 -6.01
C GLY A 268 -0.89 24.57 -5.38
N HIS A 269 -2.17 24.33 -5.11
CA HIS A 269 -2.78 23.08 -4.68
C HIS A 269 -4.22 23.01 -5.21
N SER A 270 -4.74 21.79 -5.41
CA SER A 270 -6.07 21.57 -5.96
C SER A 270 -7.19 21.62 -4.92
N LEU A 271 -8.44 21.79 -5.35
CA LEU A 271 -9.62 21.71 -4.48
C LEU A 271 -9.72 20.36 -3.78
N HIS A 272 -9.37 19.28 -4.47
CA HIS A 272 -9.32 17.95 -3.89
C HIS A 272 -8.29 17.86 -2.74
N GLU A 273 -7.12 18.49 -2.90
CA GLU A 273 -6.10 18.55 -1.85
C GLU A 273 -6.57 19.35 -0.63
N ASP A 274 -7.21 20.50 -0.85
CA ASP A 274 -7.81 21.31 0.21
C ASP A 274 -8.88 20.52 0.99
N PHE A 275 -9.77 19.84 0.27
CA PHE A 275 -10.85 19.06 0.87
C PHE A 275 -10.33 17.85 1.65
N ARG A 276 -9.30 17.16 1.12
CA ARG A 276 -8.61 16.06 1.82
C ARG A 276 -7.97 16.54 3.12
N ARG A 277 -7.28 17.68 3.10
CA ARG A 277 -6.62 18.27 4.27
C ARG A 277 -7.61 18.73 5.33
N ALA A 278 -8.68 19.41 4.92
CA ALA A 278 -9.68 19.95 5.84
C ALA A 278 -10.47 18.86 6.58
N ASN A 279 -10.71 17.72 5.92
CA ASN A 279 -11.53 16.64 6.46
C ASN A 279 -10.74 15.43 6.96
N GLY A 280 -9.40 15.49 6.95
CA GLY A 280 -8.55 14.39 7.40
C GLY A 280 -8.77 13.09 6.63
N MET A 281 -9.00 13.18 5.32
CA MET A 281 -9.30 12.00 4.49
C MET A 281 -8.04 11.29 3.99
N GLY A 282 -8.16 9.97 3.84
CA GLY A 282 -7.03 9.09 3.57
C GLY A 282 -6.47 8.45 4.84
N VAL A 283 -5.78 7.33 4.66
CA VAL A 283 -5.10 6.61 5.74
C VAL A 283 -3.73 7.20 6.00
N PHE A 284 -3.03 7.63 4.96
CA PHE A 284 -1.64 8.07 5.02
C PHE A 284 -1.53 9.60 4.96
N PRO A 285 -0.49 10.18 5.58
CA PRO A 285 -0.30 11.63 5.59
C PRO A 285 -0.10 12.18 4.17
N PHE A 286 -0.75 13.32 3.92
CA PHE A 286 -0.70 14.02 2.65
C PHE A 286 0.56 14.88 2.54
N ARG A 287 1.48 14.56 1.60
CA ARG A 287 2.69 15.31 1.15
C ARG A 287 3.68 15.86 2.22
N LEU A 288 3.38 15.79 3.50
CA LEU A 288 3.99 16.62 4.55
C LEU A 288 4.84 15.85 5.55
N ILE A 289 5.33 14.66 5.20
CA ILE A 289 6.26 13.97 6.09
C ILE A 289 7.52 14.84 6.25
N GLY A 290 7.84 15.23 7.49
CA GLY A 290 8.96 16.12 7.79
C GLY A 290 8.77 17.59 7.39
N ALA A 291 7.53 18.08 7.22
CA ALA A 291 7.29 19.51 6.97
C ALA A 291 7.69 20.39 8.16
N ASN A 292 7.64 19.84 9.38
CA ASN A 292 8.13 20.43 10.60
C ASN A 292 8.44 19.33 11.63
N VAL A 293 9.07 19.69 12.75
CA VAL A 293 9.47 18.74 13.81
C VAL A 293 8.28 18.03 14.45
N TRP A 294 7.11 18.69 14.55
CA TRP A 294 5.92 18.10 15.14
C TRP A 294 5.34 16.98 14.29
N GLU A 295 5.49 17.05 12.97
CA GLU A 295 5.07 15.97 12.10
C GLU A 295 5.90 14.72 12.37
N ILE A 296 7.22 14.85 12.49
CA ILE A 296 8.10 13.72 12.84
C ILE A 296 7.74 13.17 14.21
N TYR A 297 7.49 14.05 15.19
CA TYR A 297 7.09 13.62 16.53
C TYR A 297 5.75 12.86 16.49
N ALA A 298 4.79 13.30 15.67
CA ALA A 298 3.54 12.58 15.47
C ALA A 298 3.77 11.20 14.83
N ARG A 299 4.67 11.10 13.84
CA ARG A 299 5.03 9.82 13.21
C ARG A 299 5.75 8.88 14.17
N MET A 300 6.66 9.39 14.99
CA MET A 300 7.33 8.62 16.04
C MET A 300 6.34 8.15 17.11
N THR A 301 5.41 8.99 17.52
CA THR A 301 4.35 8.65 18.48
C THR A 301 3.48 7.52 17.94
N GLU A 302 3.03 7.65 16.68
CA GLU A 302 2.24 6.62 16.00
C GLU A 302 3.01 5.30 15.84
N TYR A 303 4.29 5.36 15.49
CA TYR A 303 5.16 4.20 15.38
C TYR A 303 5.40 3.52 16.74
N SER A 304 5.60 4.29 17.80
CA SER A 304 5.91 3.76 19.14
C SER A 304 4.79 2.90 19.74
N GLY A 305 3.55 3.07 19.26
CA GLY A 305 2.42 2.22 19.64
C GLY A 305 2.33 0.88 18.90
N ARG A 306 3.25 0.61 17.96
CA ARG A 306 3.23 -0.60 17.12
C ARG A 306 4.03 -1.74 17.76
N SER A 307 3.64 -2.96 17.44
CA SER A 307 4.26 -4.19 17.93
C SER A 307 5.43 -4.64 17.04
N LEU A 308 6.51 -5.04 17.70
CA LEU A 308 7.68 -5.66 17.10
C LEU A 308 7.69 -7.17 17.39
N THR A 309 8.25 -7.98 16.49
CA THR A 309 8.56 -9.38 16.82
C THR A 309 9.83 -9.47 17.67
N ARG A 310 10.78 -8.55 17.40
CA ARG A 310 12.06 -8.43 18.09
C ARG A 310 12.29 -6.98 18.43
N ASP A 311 12.59 -6.69 19.69
CA ASP A 311 12.76 -5.32 20.16
C ASP A 311 13.95 -4.61 19.50
N ASP A 312 15.00 -5.34 19.13
CA ASP A 312 16.17 -4.82 18.40
C ASP A 312 15.81 -4.17 17.05
N ASP A 313 14.66 -4.52 16.47
CA ASP A 313 14.20 -3.97 15.19
C ASP A 313 13.57 -2.58 15.33
N ILE A 314 13.42 -2.04 16.56
CA ILE A 314 12.72 -0.77 16.82
C ILE A 314 13.27 0.39 16.00
N LEU A 315 14.59 0.47 15.81
CA LEU A 315 15.17 1.53 14.98
C LEU A 315 15.03 1.20 13.49
N ASN A 316 15.25 -0.06 13.10
CA ASN A 316 15.21 -0.46 11.69
C ASN A 316 13.81 -0.30 11.07
N GLY A 317 12.75 -0.51 11.84
CA GLY A 317 11.37 -0.37 11.37
C GLY A 317 10.94 1.08 11.06
N ILE A 318 11.71 2.08 11.50
CA ILE A 318 11.44 3.52 11.25
C ILE A 318 12.63 4.27 10.63
N LEU A 319 13.79 3.63 10.46
CA LEU A 319 15.01 4.29 9.97
C LEU A 319 14.81 4.95 8.60
N GLY A 320 13.99 4.32 7.75
CA GLY A 320 13.61 4.86 6.45
C GLY A 320 12.93 6.24 6.53
N LEU A 321 12.07 6.45 7.53
CA LEU A 321 11.43 7.74 7.78
C LEU A 321 12.48 8.81 8.11
N PHE A 322 13.45 8.51 8.97
CA PHE A 322 14.45 9.51 9.34
C PHE A 322 15.38 9.85 8.18
N ARG A 323 15.75 8.86 7.36
CA ARG A 323 16.51 9.10 6.12
C ARG A 323 15.71 9.98 5.16
N TYR A 324 14.41 9.72 5.02
CA TYR A 324 13.52 10.56 4.23
C TYR A 324 13.51 12.00 4.75
N THR A 325 13.35 12.21 6.05
CA THR A 325 13.28 13.57 6.64
C THR A 325 14.61 14.32 6.57
N GLY A 326 15.74 13.61 6.56
CA GLY A 326 17.06 14.20 6.31
C GLY A 326 17.25 14.72 4.88
N ARG A 327 16.40 14.31 3.93
CA ARG A 327 16.45 14.70 2.50
C ARG A 327 15.36 15.69 2.10
N THR A 328 14.50 16.13 3.03
CA THR A 328 13.44 17.10 2.72
C THR A 328 14.02 18.51 2.56
N ARG A 329 13.20 19.46 2.08
CA ARG A 329 13.58 20.87 1.94
C ARG A 329 14.06 21.50 3.26
N TYR A 330 13.56 21.00 4.39
CA TYR A 330 13.98 21.41 5.73
C TYR A 330 14.46 20.17 6.47
N PRO A 331 15.72 19.74 6.25
CA PRO A 331 16.24 18.50 6.79
C PRO A 331 16.07 18.41 8.29
N ILE A 332 15.57 17.28 8.76
CA ILE A 332 15.59 16.90 10.17
C ILE A 332 16.42 15.64 10.28
N ILE A 333 17.53 15.76 10.98
CA ILE A 333 18.49 14.68 11.20
C ILE A 333 18.11 13.97 12.50
N ASN A 334 18.36 12.67 12.59
CA ASN A 334 18.17 11.90 13.80
C ASN A 334 19.51 11.43 14.37
N LEU A 335 19.63 11.43 15.69
CA LEU A 335 20.67 10.70 16.43
C LEU A 335 19.97 9.57 17.19
N TRP A 336 20.06 8.33 16.69
CA TRP A 336 19.46 7.16 17.35
C TRP A 336 17.98 7.34 17.73
N GLY A 337 17.19 7.90 16.81
CA GLY A 337 15.76 8.18 17.02
C GLY A 337 15.45 9.54 17.63
N LEU A 338 16.43 10.35 18.04
CA LEU A 338 16.20 11.71 18.54
C LEU A 338 16.27 12.74 17.39
N PRO A 339 15.16 13.39 17.00
CA PRO A 339 15.18 14.39 15.95
C PRO A 339 15.83 15.68 16.44
N TYR A 340 16.75 16.23 15.65
CA TYR A 340 17.32 17.56 15.89
C TYR A 340 17.49 18.31 14.57
N ARG A 341 17.46 19.64 14.67
CA ARG A 341 17.64 20.55 13.54
C ARG A 341 18.96 21.28 13.74
N LEU A 342 19.79 21.30 12.70
CA LEU A 342 21.01 22.12 12.67
C LEU A 342 20.68 23.59 12.42
#